data_AF-A0A2M8B6C1-F1
#
_entry.id   AF-A0A2M8B6C1-F1
#
_cell.length_a   1.000
_cell.length_b   1.000
_cell.length_c   1.000
_cell.angle_alpha   90.00
_cell.angle_beta   90.00
_cell.angle_gamma   90.00
#
_symmetry.space_group_name_H-M   'P 1'
#
loop_
_entity.id
_entity.type
_entity.pdbx_description
1 polymer ?
#
loop_
_entity_poly.entity_id
_entity_poly.type
_entity_poly.pdbx_seq_one_letter_code
_entity_poly.pdbx_strand_id
1 'polypeptide(L)'
;MNIGLTPARAFFARQLSKASIWTVACLLVIAVLSGIVAERASRDRGLTNDSMWLLDAANQRIEFYQAWLGRNDLNPKNEALITKSFAPNSALPPLMPALVASAKALSASETSTARVAARTNAVFFALFVLFLGLMGMEVGGAVGALTAAIGAASVPRIFGLATMVGFGMSTLFVLTATAYLLHVAVRSRWATLFALLGVAASVHVVFFGFLVWLPWLYIVATRPRREHEGTEPLRNLSIIPLGLALGFAAYPYLWFDLKPHLHVFLTHFLRKPAEPFSYAGQVWGHERLPWHAAPFVLLATMPPTLLLLAAAGLRWGQWYRRLSERKLLGFLSYLPFAPVQPDAVPDTRLIPPQGDQEELLRLAGVMLFLTLLLPLVLRSPYTSGVDLFALSVPWVLVFSAAGLARLVPKAMEIIPWRALMKRFAKTAQPRRPSNAVALLHAVVTALFAVTLVIPSLFVVARYHPIEESYYSWLVGGPEGARERGLPRNPRGPIPLEVMADIAAETGSSDVSVGFMLPGRNGDEALNRAAQEGLIQPGWKFRRAVFDSQVAILAHDDLDPRYEEAANNFFRTVQSEPEMTVITYERGAVPIFTVAIIP
;
A
#
# COMPACT_ATOMS: atom_id res chain seq x y z
N MET A 1 -3.00 -34.93 -22.77
CA MET A 1 -2.62 -33.51 -22.96
C MET A 1 -1.25 -33.29 -22.32
N ASN A 2 -0.18 -33.19 -23.12
CA ASN A 2 1.12 -32.72 -22.63
C ASN A 2 0.98 -31.21 -22.40
N ILE A 3 0.58 -30.80 -21.20
CA ILE A 3 0.68 -29.40 -20.76
C ILE A 3 2.17 -29.14 -20.58
N GLY A 4 2.89 -28.95 -21.69
CA GLY A 4 4.30 -28.66 -21.65
C GLY A 4 4.52 -27.42 -20.80
N LEU A 5 5.42 -27.49 -19.82
CA LEU A 5 5.94 -26.33 -19.07
C LEU A 5 6.73 -25.37 -19.99
N THR A 6 6.82 -25.67 -21.29
CA THR A 6 7.50 -24.92 -22.34
C THR A 6 7.04 -23.46 -22.47
N PRO A 7 5.76 -23.08 -22.40
CA PRO A 7 5.32 -21.69 -22.56
C PRO A 7 5.61 -20.81 -21.34
N ALA A 8 5.47 -21.36 -20.12
CA ALA A 8 5.82 -20.63 -18.90
C ALA A 8 7.34 -20.42 -18.84
N ARG A 9 8.12 -21.46 -19.14
CA ARG A 9 9.57 -21.35 -19.31
C ARG A 9 9.94 -20.35 -20.41
N ALA A 10 9.25 -20.33 -21.54
CA ALA A 10 9.51 -19.36 -22.61
C ALA A 10 9.18 -17.92 -22.17
N PHE A 11 8.10 -17.70 -21.42
CA PHE A 11 7.77 -16.39 -20.86
C PHE A 11 8.86 -15.91 -19.88
N PHE A 12 9.23 -16.74 -18.90
CA PHE A 12 10.30 -16.42 -17.96
C PHE A 12 11.65 -16.29 -18.66
N ALA A 13 11.97 -17.14 -19.62
CA ALA A 13 13.20 -17.06 -20.41
C ALA A 13 13.26 -15.79 -21.27
N ARG A 14 12.12 -15.29 -21.78
CA ARG A 14 12.07 -14.04 -22.56
C ARG A 14 12.19 -12.80 -21.66
N GLN A 15 11.68 -12.87 -20.43
CA GLN A 15 11.92 -11.81 -19.43
C GLN A 15 13.37 -11.87 -18.92
N LEU A 16 13.91 -13.07 -18.67
CA LEU A 16 15.31 -13.32 -18.29
C LEU A 16 16.30 -13.10 -19.44
N SER A 17 15.86 -13.03 -20.70
CA SER A 17 16.73 -12.65 -21.82
C SER A 17 16.83 -11.13 -21.96
N LYS A 18 15.77 -10.39 -21.57
CA LYS A 18 15.77 -8.92 -21.47
C LYS A 18 16.49 -8.43 -20.22
N ALA A 19 16.32 -9.13 -19.11
CA ALA A 19 16.88 -8.80 -17.81
C ALA A 19 18.11 -9.65 -17.55
N SER A 20 19.22 -9.04 -17.13
CA SER A 20 20.30 -9.86 -16.58
C SER A 20 19.76 -10.64 -15.37
N ILE A 21 20.14 -11.91 -15.22
CA ILE A 21 19.79 -12.71 -14.03
C ILE A 21 20.11 -11.97 -12.73
N TRP A 22 21.18 -11.16 -12.76
CA TRP A 22 21.59 -10.27 -11.69
C TRP A 22 20.58 -9.19 -11.36
N THR A 23 19.91 -8.59 -12.35
CA THR A 23 18.85 -7.60 -12.12
C THR A 23 17.69 -8.23 -11.35
N VAL A 24 17.25 -9.42 -11.76
CA VAL A 24 16.16 -10.13 -11.07
C VAL A 24 16.59 -10.54 -9.65
N ALA A 25 17.82 -11.03 -9.48
CA ALA A 25 18.37 -11.33 -8.16
C ALA A 25 18.42 -10.09 -7.26
N CYS A 26 18.90 -8.94 -7.77
CA CYS A 26 18.90 -7.68 -7.04
C CYS A 26 17.49 -7.23 -6.65
N LEU A 27 16.50 -7.35 -7.55
CA LEU A 27 15.11 -7.03 -7.24
C LEU A 27 14.56 -7.91 -6.12
N LEU A 28 14.83 -9.21 -6.14
CA LEU A 28 14.43 -10.13 -5.08
C LEU A 28 15.09 -9.76 -3.75
N VAL A 29 16.38 -9.45 -3.75
CA VAL A 29 17.09 -9.00 -2.55
C VAL A 29 16.48 -7.72 -2.00
N ILE A 30 16.25 -6.70 -2.85
CA ILE A 30 15.63 -5.43 -2.43
C ILE A 30 14.24 -5.67 -1.85
N ALA A 31 13.40 -6.48 -2.51
CA ALA A 31 12.06 -6.82 -2.06
C ALA A 31 12.07 -7.52 -0.69
N VAL A 32 12.91 -8.55 -0.53
CA VAL A 32 13.02 -9.32 0.72
C VAL A 32 13.55 -8.43 1.85
N LEU A 33 14.61 -7.65 1.61
CA LEU A 33 15.15 -6.73 2.62
C LEU A 33 14.12 -5.68 3.02
N SER A 34 13.37 -5.12 2.07
CA SER A 34 12.30 -4.15 2.34
C SER A 34 11.19 -4.77 3.21
N GLY A 35 10.81 -6.02 2.93
CA GLY A 35 9.87 -6.78 3.76
C GLY A 35 10.39 -7.00 5.18
N ILE A 36 11.65 -7.45 5.34
CA ILE A 36 12.25 -7.66 6.67
C ILE A 36 12.31 -6.35 7.47
N VAL A 37 12.69 -5.25 6.84
CA VAL A 37 12.74 -3.93 7.49
C VAL A 37 11.34 -3.47 7.89
N ALA A 38 10.34 -3.62 7.01
CA ALA A 38 8.94 -3.27 7.32
C ALA A 38 8.35 -4.15 8.43
N GLU A 39 8.64 -5.46 8.45
CA GLU A 39 8.19 -6.37 9.52
C GLU A 39 8.78 -5.94 10.87
N ARG A 40 10.08 -5.62 10.93
CA ARG A 40 10.71 -5.14 12.16
C ARG A 40 10.12 -3.82 12.62
N ALA A 41 10.02 -2.85 11.72
CA ALA A 41 9.42 -1.55 12.00
C ALA A 41 7.93 -1.65 12.41
N SER A 42 7.21 -2.66 11.93
CA SER A 42 5.84 -2.95 12.36
C SER A 42 5.76 -3.41 13.82
N ARG A 43 6.77 -4.18 14.29
CA ARG A 43 6.84 -4.63 15.69
C ARG A 43 7.05 -3.47 16.64
N ASP A 44 7.96 -2.57 16.28
CA ASP A 44 8.25 -1.36 17.05
C ASP A 44 7.04 -0.42 17.09
N ARG A 45 6.25 -0.41 16.00
CA ARG A 45 5.06 0.42 15.89
C ARG A 45 3.92 -0.07 16.77
N GLY A 46 3.64 -1.36 16.87
CA GLY A 46 2.49 -1.88 17.62
C GLY A 46 1.20 -1.99 16.80
N LEU A 47 0.07 -2.30 17.47
CA LEU A 47 -1.24 -2.48 16.83
C LEU A 47 -1.99 -1.18 16.68
N THR A 48 -2.44 -0.89 15.46
CA THR A 48 -3.36 0.22 15.19
C THR A 48 -4.82 -0.22 15.29
N ASN A 49 -5.76 0.72 15.32
CA ASN A 49 -7.20 0.40 15.30
C ASN A 49 -7.58 -0.51 14.13
N ASP A 50 -7.12 -0.20 12.92
CA ASP A 50 -7.38 -1.04 11.73
C ASP A 50 -6.77 -2.45 11.85
N SER A 51 -5.68 -2.57 12.62
CA SER A 51 -5.06 -3.87 12.92
C SER A 51 -5.99 -4.73 13.76
N MET A 52 -6.67 -4.16 14.76
CA MET A 52 -7.60 -4.91 15.60
C MET A 52 -8.77 -5.47 14.80
N TRP A 53 -9.38 -4.66 13.93
CA TRP A 53 -10.44 -5.13 13.01
C TRP A 53 -9.96 -6.24 12.09
N LEU A 54 -8.75 -6.13 11.54
CA LEU A 54 -8.18 -7.16 10.69
C LEU A 54 -7.92 -8.47 11.46
N LEU A 55 -7.43 -8.38 12.69
CA LEU A 55 -7.13 -9.54 13.53
C LEU A 55 -8.41 -10.27 13.97
N ASP A 56 -9.42 -9.53 14.40
CA ASP A 56 -10.75 -10.09 14.70
C ASP A 56 -11.35 -10.78 13.47
N ALA A 57 -11.34 -10.12 12.33
CA ALA A 57 -11.78 -10.71 11.07
C ALA A 57 -10.98 -11.97 10.71
N ALA A 58 -9.67 -12.00 10.94
CA ALA A 58 -8.84 -13.17 10.69
C ALA A 58 -9.19 -14.33 11.63
N ASN A 59 -9.40 -14.07 12.92
CA ASN A 59 -9.80 -15.10 13.89
C ASN A 59 -11.17 -15.71 13.54
N GLN A 60 -12.15 -14.88 13.16
CA GLN A 60 -13.46 -15.35 12.66
C GLN A 60 -13.31 -16.24 11.41
N ARG A 61 -12.33 -15.96 10.54
CA ARG A 61 -12.05 -16.79 9.35
C ARG A 61 -11.38 -18.10 9.72
N ILE A 62 -10.51 -18.12 10.74
CA ILE A 62 -9.93 -19.36 11.27
C ILE A 62 -11.03 -20.28 11.76
N GLU A 63 -11.96 -19.78 12.59
CA GLU A 63 -13.13 -20.56 13.06
C GLU A 63 -13.95 -21.10 11.89
N PHE A 64 -14.24 -20.24 10.90
CA PHE A 64 -14.98 -20.64 9.70
C PHE A 64 -14.27 -21.77 8.94
N TYR A 65 -12.97 -21.63 8.67
CA TYR A 65 -12.20 -22.63 7.93
C TYR A 65 -12.03 -23.93 8.71
N GLN A 66 -11.85 -23.87 10.03
CA GLN A 66 -11.80 -25.07 10.88
C GLN A 66 -13.14 -25.80 10.91
N ALA A 67 -14.25 -25.06 11.04
CA ALA A 67 -15.59 -25.64 10.95
C ALA A 67 -15.81 -26.28 9.58
N TRP A 68 -15.40 -25.61 8.50
CA TRP A 68 -15.58 -26.11 7.15
C TRP A 68 -14.72 -27.36 6.86
N LEU A 69 -13.46 -27.40 7.31
CA LEU A 69 -12.53 -28.51 7.06
C LEU A 69 -12.71 -29.69 8.03
N GLY A 70 -13.17 -29.43 9.25
CA GLY A 70 -13.20 -30.41 10.34
C GLY A 70 -14.49 -31.23 10.45
N ARG A 71 -15.52 -30.94 9.63
CA ARG A 71 -16.84 -31.56 9.76
C ARG A 71 -17.45 -31.94 8.42
N ASN A 72 -17.61 -33.25 8.20
CA ASN A 72 -18.27 -33.81 7.00
C ASN A 72 -19.78 -33.46 6.94
N ASP A 73 -20.38 -33.01 8.03
CA ASP A 73 -21.80 -32.68 8.17
C ASP A 73 -22.11 -31.18 7.99
N LEU A 74 -21.11 -30.31 7.98
CA LEU A 74 -21.34 -28.88 7.79
C LEU A 74 -21.49 -28.55 6.30
N ASN A 75 -22.73 -28.27 5.90
CA ASN A 75 -23.03 -27.69 4.61
C ASN A 75 -22.26 -26.36 4.49
N PRO A 76 -21.36 -26.18 3.51
CA PRO A 76 -20.64 -24.92 3.29
C PRO A 76 -21.57 -23.74 2.99
N LYS A 77 -22.87 -24.01 2.79
CA LYS A 77 -23.95 -23.03 2.66
C LYS A 77 -24.71 -22.79 3.98
N ASN A 78 -24.15 -23.11 5.14
CA ASN A 78 -24.77 -22.77 6.42
C ASN A 78 -24.73 -21.26 6.62
N GLU A 79 -25.87 -20.61 6.34
CA GLU A 79 -26.05 -19.16 6.43
C GLU A 79 -25.74 -18.62 7.83
N ALA A 80 -26.09 -19.35 8.89
CA ALA A 80 -25.83 -18.91 10.26
C ALA A 80 -24.31 -18.87 10.55
N LEU A 81 -23.56 -19.86 10.08
CA LEU A 81 -22.10 -19.89 10.22
C LEU A 81 -21.42 -18.77 9.41
N ILE A 82 -21.87 -18.55 8.17
CA ILE A 82 -21.34 -17.48 7.30
C ILE A 82 -21.69 -16.11 7.89
N THR A 83 -22.91 -15.91 8.35
CA THR A 83 -23.32 -14.65 8.98
C THR A 83 -22.51 -14.40 10.24
N LYS A 84 -22.35 -15.38 11.14
CA LYS A 84 -21.50 -15.27 12.34
C LYS A 84 -20.07 -14.86 11.97
N SER A 85 -19.50 -15.50 10.96
CA SER A 85 -18.07 -15.34 10.65
C SER A 85 -17.78 -14.11 9.78
N PHE A 86 -18.73 -13.66 8.95
CA PHE A 86 -18.51 -12.62 7.95
C PHE A 86 -19.27 -11.32 8.24
N ALA A 87 -20.43 -11.34 8.90
CA ALA A 87 -21.25 -10.15 9.10
C ALA A 87 -20.57 -9.04 9.93
N PRO A 88 -19.85 -9.33 11.04
CA PRO A 88 -19.19 -8.30 11.85
C PRO A 88 -18.19 -7.46 11.05
N ASN A 89 -17.58 -8.10 10.05
CA ASN A 89 -16.56 -7.54 9.19
C ASN A 89 -16.98 -7.57 7.70
N SER A 90 -18.29 -7.45 7.45
CA SER A 90 -18.94 -7.59 6.13
C SER A 90 -18.50 -6.56 5.09
N ALA A 91 -17.93 -5.46 5.58
CA ALA A 91 -17.36 -4.43 4.76
C ALA A 91 -15.88 -4.66 4.41
N LEU A 92 -15.20 -5.55 5.14
CA LEU A 92 -13.79 -5.78 4.93
C LEU A 92 -13.57 -6.70 3.72
N PRO A 93 -12.60 -6.37 2.84
CA PRO A 93 -12.09 -7.28 1.82
C PRO A 93 -11.77 -8.65 2.44
N PRO A 94 -12.36 -9.78 2.00
CA PRO A 94 -12.12 -11.08 2.65
C PRO A 94 -10.69 -11.60 2.45
N LEU A 95 -9.97 -11.12 1.43
CA LEU A 95 -8.65 -11.64 1.06
C LEU A 95 -7.62 -11.48 2.18
N MET A 96 -7.50 -10.28 2.76
CA MET A 96 -6.47 -10.02 3.78
C MET A 96 -6.73 -10.82 5.08
N PRO A 97 -7.94 -10.81 5.67
CA PRO A 97 -8.27 -11.68 6.80
C PRO A 97 -8.05 -13.16 6.50
N ALA A 98 -8.43 -13.64 5.30
CA ALA A 98 -8.24 -15.02 4.91
C ALA A 98 -6.75 -15.41 4.80
N LEU A 99 -5.89 -14.51 4.31
CA LEU A 99 -4.46 -14.76 4.21
C LEU A 99 -3.77 -14.70 5.57
N VAL A 100 -4.19 -13.79 6.46
CA VAL A 100 -3.71 -13.76 7.85
C VAL A 100 -4.13 -15.04 8.58
N ALA A 101 -5.40 -15.44 8.46
CA ALA A 101 -5.90 -16.70 8.99
C ALA A 101 -5.12 -17.91 8.48
N SER A 102 -4.86 -17.96 7.18
CA SER A 102 -4.08 -19.04 6.55
C SER A 102 -2.62 -19.05 7.03
N ALA A 103 -1.98 -17.87 7.10
CA ALA A 103 -0.62 -17.74 7.60
C ALA A 103 -0.52 -18.13 9.08
N LYS A 104 -1.55 -17.84 9.87
CA LYS A 104 -1.67 -18.22 11.28
C LYS A 104 -1.78 -19.74 11.43
N ALA A 105 -2.64 -20.37 10.63
CA ALA A 105 -2.79 -21.82 10.62
C ALA A 105 -1.47 -22.54 10.23
N LEU A 106 -0.69 -21.96 9.31
CA LEU A 106 0.63 -22.50 8.92
C LEU A 106 1.73 -22.22 9.95
N SER A 107 1.58 -21.18 10.77
CA SER A 107 2.56 -20.77 11.78
C SER A 107 2.24 -21.39 13.14
N ALA A 108 2.22 -22.72 13.22
CA ALA A 108 1.81 -23.47 14.42
C ALA A 108 2.56 -23.07 15.71
N SER A 109 3.79 -22.54 15.59
CA SER A 109 4.60 -22.08 16.71
C SER A 109 4.35 -20.61 17.11
N GLU A 110 3.72 -19.80 16.28
CA GLU A 110 3.51 -18.38 16.57
C GLU A 110 2.15 -18.18 17.24
N THR A 111 2.15 -17.90 18.53
CA THR A 111 0.92 -17.68 19.31
C THR A 111 0.28 -16.31 19.04
N SER A 112 1.06 -15.32 18.60
CA SER A 112 0.56 -13.97 18.33
C SER A 112 0.01 -13.82 16.90
N THR A 113 -1.30 -13.65 16.76
CA THR A 113 -1.94 -13.31 15.45
C THR A 113 -1.44 -11.96 14.92
N ALA A 114 -1.11 -11.02 15.81
CA ALA A 114 -0.54 -9.73 15.45
C ALA A 114 0.80 -9.83 14.71
N ARG A 115 1.73 -10.67 15.19
CA ARG A 115 3.01 -10.92 14.52
C ARG A 115 2.82 -11.58 13.15
N VAL A 116 1.89 -12.51 13.04
CA VAL A 116 1.53 -13.13 11.76
C VAL A 116 1.01 -12.06 10.79
N ALA A 117 0.10 -11.19 11.24
CA ALA A 117 -0.46 -10.15 10.40
C ALA A 117 0.59 -9.12 9.95
N ALA A 118 1.52 -8.72 10.83
CA ALA A 118 2.67 -7.87 10.50
C ALA A 118 3.55 -8.50 9.42
N ARG A 119 3.87 -9.79 9.57
CA ARG A 119 4.63 -10.55 8.56
C ARG A 119 3.88 -10.67 7.24
N THR A 120 2.56 -10.93 7.27
CA THR A 120 1.72 -10.95 6.06
C THR A 120 1.74 -9.60 5.35
N ASN A 121 1.63 -8.48 6.09
CA ASN A 121 1.69 -7.14 5.51
C ASN A 121 3.08 -6.83 4.91
N ALA A 122 4.15 -7.24 5.58
CA ALA A 122 5.51 -7.13 5.08
C ALA A 122 5.75 -7.95 3.79
N VAL A 123 5.15 -9.14 3.68
CA VAL A 123 5.17 -9.94 2.45
C VAL A 123 4.45 -9.18 1.32
N PHE A 124 3.30 -8.56 1.58
CA PHE A 124 2.63 -7.72 0.59
C PHE A 124 3.48 -6.54 0.13
N PHE A 125 4.20 -5.90 1.04
CA PHE A 125 5.13 -4.83 0.71
C PHE A 125 6.31 -5.33 -0.15
N ALA A 126 6.91 -6.46 0.20
CA ALA A 126 7.97 -7.08 -0.60
C ALA A 126 7.49 -7.41 -2.02
N LEU A 127 6.30 -8.01 -2.14
CA LEU A 127 5.70 -8.33 -3.43
C LEU A 127 5.36 -7.06 -4.23
N PHE A 128 4.89 -6.00 -3.58
CA PHE A 128 4.66 -4.70 -4.20
C PHE A 128 5.94 -4.10 -4.78
N VAL A 129 7.03 -4.08 -3.99
CA VAL A 129 8.36 -3.63 -4.43
C VAL A 129 8.85 -4.45 -5.62
N LEU A 130 8.69 -5.78 -5.58
CA LEU A 130 9.07 -6.68 -6.66
C LEU A 130 8.28 -6.37 -7.94
N PHE A 131 6.95 -6.29 -7.87
CA PHE A 131 6.11 -6.04 -9.04
C PHE A 131 6.36 -4.66 -9.66
N LEU A 132 6.58 -3.62 -8.85
CA LEU A 132 7.00 -2.32 -9.36
C LEU A 132 8.38 -2.38 -10.02
N GLY A 133 9.31 -3.14 -9.45
CA GLY A 133 10.59 -3.45 -10.10
C GLY A 133 10.42 -4.11 -11.46
N LEU A 134 9.52 -5.09 -11.58
CA LEU A 134 9.22 -5.74 -12.86
C LEU A 134 8.60 -4.78 -13.89
N MET A 135 7.69 -3.90 -13.44
CA MET A 135 7.12 -2.86 -14.32
C MET A 135 8.19 -1.86 -14.76
N GLY A 136 9.04 -1.40 -13.84
CA GLY A 136 10.17 -0.53 -14.14
C GLY A 136 11.16 -1.19 -15.11
N MET A 137 11.33 -2.50 -15.01
CA MET A 137 12.17 -3.29 -15.92
C MET A 137 11.65 -3.30 -17.35
N GLU A 138 10.34 -3.47 -17.55
CA GLU A 138 9.72 -3.39 -18.88
C GLU A 138 9.91 -2.00 -19.48
N VAL A 139 9.77 -0.94 -18.69
CA VAL A 139 9.85 0.44 -19.20
C VAL A 139 11.29 0.95 -19.40
N GLY A 140 12.23 0.55 -18.54
CA GLY A 140 13.56 1.16 -18.46
C GLY A 140 14.71 0.18 -18.24
N GLY A 141 14.50 -1.12 -18.46
CA GLY A 141 15.50 -2.15 -18.23
C GLY A 141 15.97 -2.20 -16.77
N ALA A 142 17.23 -2.57 -16.53
CA ALA A 142 17.77 -2.66 -15.17
C ALA A 142 17.70 -1.33 -14.39
N VAL A 143 17.93 -0.20 -15.06
CA VAL A 143 17.84 1.14 -14.44
C VAL A 143 16.42 1.40 -13.95
N GLY A 144 15.42 1.19 -14.82
CA GLY A 144 14.02 1.38 -14.46
C GLY A 144 13.58 0.44 -13.35
N ALA A 145 14.03 -0.81 -13.38
CA ALA A 145 13.73 -1.81 -12.37
C ALA A 145 14.17 -1.38 -10.97
N LEU A 146 15.45 -1.00 -10.84
CA LEU A 146 16.02 -0.54 -9.57
C LEU A 146 15.37 0.77 -9.11
N THR A 147 15.08 1.69 -10.04
CA THR A 147 14.42 2.96 -9.72
C THR A 147 13.04 2.75 -9.12
N ALA A 148 12.22 1.90 -9.74
CA ALA A 148 10.87 1.62 -9.27
C ALA A 148 10.88 0.86 -7.94
N ALA A 149 11.74 -0.17 -7.81
CA ALA A 149 11.82 -0.98 -6.60
C ALA A 149 12.34 -0.18 -5.41
N ILE A 150 13.45 0.54 -5.56
CA ILE A 150 14.00 1.32 -4.44
C ILE A 150 13.13 2.55 -4.17
N GLY A 151 12.54 3.15 -5.19
CA GLY A 151 11.53 4.19 -5.01
C GLY A 151 10.35 3.68 -4.17
N ALA A 152 9.79 2.52 -4.50
CA ALA A 152 8.72 1.89 -3.71
C ALA A 152 9.10 1.65 -2.25
N ALA A 153 10.33 1.17 -2.02
CA ALA A 153 10.86 0.91 -0.69
C ALA A 153 11.12 2.18 0.15
N SER A 154 11.29 3.33 -0.52
CA SER A 154 11.78 4.56 0.11
C SER A 154 10.77 5.70 0.18
N VAL A 155 9.57 5.54 -0.39
CA VAL A 155 8.48 6.51 -0.18
C VAL A 155 7.94 6.35 1.25
N PRO A 156 8.10 7.34 2.14
CA PRO A 156 7.69 7.28 3.54
C PRO A 156 6.25 6.85 3.76
N ARG A 157 5.30 7.33 2.93
CA ARG A 157 3.90 6.91 3.07
C ARG A 157 3.71 5.44 2.76
N ILE A 158 4.34 4.93 1.71
CA ILE A 158 4.25 3.50 1.37
C ILE A 158 4.92 2.66 2.47
N PHE A 159 6.07 3.10 2.97
CA PHE A 159 6.72 2.46 4.09
C PHE A 159 5.85 2.47 5.35
N GLY A 160 5.21 3.60 5.69
CA GLY A 160 4.24 3.70 6.78
C GLY A 160 3.12 2.67 6.66
N LEU A 161 2.48 2.59 5.48
CA LEU A 161 1.45 1.58 5.19
C LEU A 161 1.97 0.13 5.30
N ALA A 162 3.24 -0.10 4.97
CA ALA A 162 3.88 -1.40 5.12
C ALA A 162 4.16 -1.79 6.58
N THR A 163 4.38 -0.81 7.45
CA THR A 163 4.56 -1.03 8.91
C THR A 163 3.24 -1.16 9.67
N MET A 164 2.12 -0.77 9.05
CA MET A 164 0.79 -0.89 9.66
C MET A 164 0.10 -2.16 9.23
N VAL A 165 -0.31 -2.97 10.21
CA VAL A 165 -1.20 -4.10 9.95
C VAL A 165 -2.57 -3.56 9.54
N GLY A 166 -2.87 -3.60 8.25
CA GLY A 166 -4.12 -3.07 7.70
C GLY A 166 -4.31 -3.42 6.22
N PHE A 167 -5.28 -2.77 5.59
CA PHE A 167 -5.66 -3.06 4.19
C PHE A 167 -4.90 -2.22 3.16
N GLY A 168 -4.24 -1.15 3.57
CA GLY A 168 -3.60 -0.20 2.63
C GLY A 168 -2.54 -0.85 1.74
N MET A 169 -1.63 -1.62 2.34
CA MET A 169 -0.53 -2.27 1.61
C MET A 169 -1.02 -3.40 0.69
N SER A 170 -1.94 -4.25 1.17
CA SER A 170 -2.52 -5.31 0.35
C SER A 170 -3.33 -4.75 -0.83
N THR A 171 -4.06 -3.65 -0.61
CA THR A 171 -4.75 -2.89 -1.66
C THR A 171 -3.78 -2.37 -2.73
N LEU A 172 -2.69 -1.71 -2.31
CA LEU A 172 -1.67 -1.19 -3.21
C LEU A 172 -1.01 -2.30 -4.03
N PHE A 173 -0.67 -3.42 -3.38
CA PHE A 173 -0.12 -4.59 -4.05
C PHE A 173 -1.10 -5.15 -5.07
N VAL A 174 -2.33 -5.47 -4.68
CA VAL A 174 -3.33 -6.09 -5.56
C VAL A 174 -3.61 -5.19 -6.75
N LEU A 175 -3.78 -3.88 -6.55
CA LEU A 175 -4.00 -2.92 -7.63
C LEU A 175 -2.86 -2.95 -8.65
N THR A 176 -1.63 -2.88 -8.16
CA THR A 176 -0.41 -2.82 -8.98
C THR A 176 -0.18 -4.14 -9.71
N ALA A 177 -0.30 -5.26 -8.99
CA ALA A 177 -0.15 -6.60 -9.53
C ALA A 177 -1.20 -6.88 -10.60
N THR A 178 -2.47 -6.54 -10.36
CA THR A 178 -3.55 -6.76 -11.33
C THR A 178 -3.33 -5.95 -12.60
N ALA A 179 -2.95 -4.67 -12.50
CA ALA A 179 -2.64 -3.86 -13.69
C ALA A 179 -1.48 -4.44 -14.50
N TYR A 180 -0.40 -4.84 -13.82
CA TYR A 180 0.75 -5.44 -14.48
C TYR A 180 0.39 -6.79 -15.13
N LEU A 181 -0.30 -7.67 -14.40
CA LEU A 181 -0.70 -8.98 -14.89
C LEU A 181 -1.68 -8.88 -16.06
N LEU A 182 -2.61 -7.93 -16.05
CA LEU A 182 -3.49 -7.64 -17.18
C LEU A 182 -2.72 -7.15 -18.41
N HIS A 183 -1.70 -6.30 -18.22
CA HIS A 183 -0.80 -5.88 -19.29
C HIS A 183 -0.01 -7.06 -19.89
N VAL A 184 0.42 -8.01 -19.04
CA VAL A 184 1.13 -9.22 -19.48
C VAL A 184 0.18 -10.27 -20.07
N ALA A 185 -1.07 -10.36 -19.60
CA ALA A 185 -2.06 -11.36 -20.00
C ALA A 185 -2.43 -11.29 -21.48
N VAL A 186 -2.31 -10.11 -22.09
CA VAL A 186 -2.51 -9.97 -23.53
C VAL A 186 -1.45 -10.76 -24.32
N ARG A 187 -0.26 -10.95 -23.73
CA ARG A 187 0.91 -11.59 -24.35
C ARG A 187 1.10 -13.06 -23.92
N SER A 188 0.52 -13.49 -22.80
CA SER A 188 0.74 -14.82 -22.21
C SER A 188 -0.52 -15.44 -21.62
N ARG A 189 -0.83 -16.68 -22.04
CA ARG A 189 -1.96 -17.47 -21.50
C ARG A 189 -1.81 -17.77 -20.00
N TRP A 190 -0.57 -17.90 -19.50
CA TRP A 190 -0.32 -18.09 -18.06
C TRP A 190 -0.58 -16.81 -17.28
N ALA A 191 -0.23 -15.65 -17.85
CA ALA A 191 -0.58 -14.38 -17.26
C ALA A 191 -2.09 -14.13 -17.26
N THR A 192 -2.87 -14.77 -18.15
CA THR A 192 -4.33 -14.78 -18.06
C THR A 192 -4.82 -15.39 -16.74
N LEU A 193 -4.26 -16.53 -16.31
CA LEU A 193 -4.62 -17.15 -15.02
C LEU A 193 -4.26 -16.24 -13.84
N PHE A 194 -3.08 -15.64 -13.85
CA PHE A 194 -2.69 -14.71 -12.80
C PHE A 194 -3.50 -13.42 -12.84
N ALA A 195 -3.88 -12.93 -14.02
CA ALA A 195 -4.77 -11.80 -14.16
C ALA A 195 -6.18 -12.11 -13.66
N LEU A 196 -6.69 -13.33 -13.83
CA LEU A 196 -7.95 -13.79 -13.22
C LEU A 196 -7.88 -13.70 -11.70
N LEU A 197 -6.80 -14.20 -11.10
CA LEU A 197 -6.57 -14.11 -9.66
C LEU A 197 -6.41 -12.66 -9.19
N GLY A 198 -5.73 -11.83 -9.98
CA GLY A 198 -5.61 -10.39 -9.71
C GLY A 198 -6.97 -9.68 -9.76
N VAL A 199 -7.81 -9.99 -10.74
CA VAL A 199 -9.17 -9.45 -10.83
C VAL A 199 -9.98 -9.92 -9.63
N ALA A 200 -9.97 -11.21 -9.30
CA ALA A 200 -10.65 -11.76 -8.13
C ALA A 200 -10.20 -11.07 -6.82
N ALA A 201 -8.88 -10.91 -6.65
CA ALA A 201 -8.32 -10.17 -5.53
C ALA A 201 -8.77 -8.69 -5.53
N SER A 202 -8.89 -8.05 -6.69
CA SER A 202 -9.30 -6.65 -6.81
C SER A 202 -10.80 -6.42 -6.57
N VAL A 203 -11.65 -7.43 -6.75
CA VAL A 203 -13.07 -7.41 -6.30
C VAL A 203 -13.15 -7.19 -4.81
N HIS A 204 -12.22 -7.78 -4.07
CA HIS A 204 -12.15 -7.60 -2.63
C HIS A 204 -11.79 -6.17 -2.25
N VAL A 205 -11.21 -5.39 -3.17
CA VAL A 205 -10.91 -3.97 -2.97
C VAL A 205 -11.97 -3.04 -3.60
N VAL A 206 -13.14 -3.58 -3.96
CA VAL A 206 -14.38 -2.88 -4.37
C VAL A 206 -14.20 -1.86 -5.50
N PHE A 207 -14.01 -0.58 -5.13
CA PHE A 207 -13.94 0.55 -6.05
C PHE A 207 -12.66 0.52 -6.88
N PHE A 208 -11.57 0.01 -6.31
CA PHE A 208 -10.26 0.11 -6.95
C PHE A 208 -10.09 -0.91 -8.08
N GLY A 209 -10.85 -2.01 -8.07
CA GLY A 209 -10.89 -2.95 -9.20
C GLY A 209 -11.33 -2.27 -10.49
N PHE A 210 -12.41 -1.48 -10.44
CA PHE A 210 -12.91 -0.73 -11.61
C PHE A 210 -11.88 0.25 -12.18
N LEU A 211 -11.02 0.82 -11.31
CA LEU A 211 -9.95 1.72 -11.75
C LEU A 211 -8.96 1.01 -12.66
N VAL A 212 -8.75 -0.30 -12.51
CA VAL A 212 -7.86 -1.07 -13.40
C VAL A 212 -8.60 -1.61 -14.61
N TRP A 213 -9.81 -2.13 -14.40
CA TRP A 213 -10.54 -2.88 -15.44
C TRP A 213 -10.98 -1.98 -16.59
N LEU A 214 -11.50 -0.78 -16.30
CA LEU A 214 -12.01 0.11 -17.35
C LEU A 214 -10.88 0.65 -18.25
N PRO A 215 -9.75 1.15 -17.72
CA PRO A 215 -8.61 1.51 -18.56
C PRO A 215 -8.07 0.35 -19.37
N TRP A 216 -8.00 -0.84 -18.77
CA TRP A 216 -7.49 -2.00 -19.46
C TRP A 216 -8.42 -2.44 -20.61
N LEU A 217 -9.74 -2.48 -20.38
CA LEU A 217 -10.73 -2.73 -21.43
C LEU A 217 -10.63 -1.70 -22.56
N TYR A 218 -10.46 -0.42 -22.22
CA TYR A 218 -10.24 0.63 -23.20
C TYR A 218 -8.98 0.39 -24.03
N ILE A 219 -7.86 0.03 -23.38
CA ILE A 219 -6.60 -0.28 -24.08
C ILE A 219 -6.76 -1.48 -25.00
N VAL A 220 -7.37 -2.57 -24.51
CA VAL A 220 -7.64 -3.77 -25.32
C VAL A 220 -8.55 -3.45 -26.51
N ALA A 221 -9.61 -2.67 -26.31
CA ALA A 221 -10.56 -2.30 -27.35
C ALA A 221 -9.96 -1.35 -28.40
N THR A 222 -8.96 -0.55 -28.04
CA THR A 222 -8.33 0.44 -28.94
C THR A 222 -7.02 -0.04 -29.58
N ARG A 223 -6.56 -1.26 -29.26
CA ARG A 223 -5.38 -1.85 -29.90
C ARG A 223 -5.62 -2.09 -31.40
N PRO A 224 -4.66 -1.79 -32.29
CA PRO A 224 -4.80 -2.02 -33.72
C PRO A 224 -5.01 -3.52 -34.05
N ARG A 225 -5.99 -3.84 -34.89
CA ARG A 225 -6.29 -5.22 -35.34
C ARG A 225 -5.10 -5.94 -36.00
N ARG A 226 -4.16 -5.20 -36.62
CA ARG A 226 -2.97 -5.79 -37.25
C ARG A 226 -1.98 -6.43 -36.26
N GLU A 227 -2.04 -6.04 -34.98
CA GLU A 227 -1.23 -6.66 -33.92
C GLU A 227 -1.92 -7.89 -33.28
N HIS A 228 -3.13 -8.24 -33.74
CA HIS A 228 -3.93 -9.33 -33.15
C HIS A 228 -3.68 -10.71 -33.76
N GLU A 229 -2.69 -10.88 -34.65
CA GLU A 229 -2.32 -12.20 -35.17
C GLU A 229 -1.81 -13.10 -34.02
N GLY A 230 -2.74 -13.80 -33.36
CA GLY A 230 -2.51 -14.71 -32.24
C GLY A 230 -3.13 -14.32 -30.89
N THR A 231 -3.70 -13.12 -30.74
CA THR A 231 -4.41 -12.74 -29.50
C THR A 231 -5.91 -12.96 -29.66
N GLU A 232 -6.47 -13.88 -28.87
CA GLU A 232 -7.90 -14.15 -28.81
C GLU A 232 -8.62 -13.03 -28.03
N PRO A 233 -9.33 -12.08 -28.66
CA PRO A 233 -9.96 -10.97 -27.94
C PRO A 233 -11.01 -11.47 -26.93
N LEU A 234 -11.70 -12.57 -27.25
CA LEU A 234 -12.63 -13.24 -26.34
C LEU A 234 -11.95 -13.72 -25.05
N ARG A 235 -10.71 -14.21 -25.13
CA ARG A 235 -9.93 -14.62 -23.95
C ARG A 235 -9.62 -13.44 -23.05
N ASN A 236 -9.25 -12.30 -23.62
CA ASN A 236 -8.95 -11.11 -22.82
C ASN A 236 -10.25 -10.56 -22.21
N LEU A 237 -11.33 -10.46 -22.99
CA LEU A 237 -12.61 -9.98 -22.49
C LEU A 237 -13.22 -10.90 -21.42
N SER A 238 -12.90 -12.20 -21.41
CA SER A 238 -13.37 -13.12 -20.38
C SER A 238 -12.65 -13.01 -19.04
N ILE A 239 -11.47 -12.35 -18.96
CA ILE A 239 -10.71 -12.21 -17.72
C ILE A 239 -11.54 -11.49 -16.64
N ILE A 240 -12.22 -10.42 -17.00
CA ILE A 240 -13.00 -9.63 -16.04
C ILE A 240 -14.19 -10.43 -15.50
N PRO A 241 -15.13 -10.95 -16.32
CA PRO A 241 -16.29 -11.68 -15.79
C PRO A 241 -15.89 -12.95 -15.03
N LEU A 242 -14.85 -13.67 -15.46
CA LEU A 242 -14.36 -14.84 -14.73
C LEU A 242 -13.68 -14.44 -13.41
N GLY A 243 -12.88 -13.37 -13.40
CA GLY A 243 -12.29 -12.85 -12.18
C GLY A 243 -13.34 -12.31 -11.19
N LEU A 244 -14.41 -11.68 -11.69
CA LEU A 244 -15.58 -11.28 -10.90
C LEU A 244 -16.26 -12.49 -10.28
N ALA A 245 -16.51 -13.54 -11.08
CA ALA A 245 -17.11 -14.78 -10.61
C ALA A 245 -16.25 -15.48 -9.55
N LEU A 246 -14.92 -15.49 -9.74
CA LEU A 246 -13.97 -16.02 -8.75
C LEU A 246 -13.95 -15.19 -7.47
N GLY A 247 -13.95 -13.85 -7.58
CA GLY A 247 -14.04 -12.96 -6.41
C GLY A 247 -15.33 -13.16 -5.63
N PHE A 248 -16.45 -13.35 -6.32
CA PHE A 248 -17.74 -13.69 -5.72
C PHE A 248 -17.71 -15.07 -5.03
N ALA A 249 -17.15 -16.08 -5.71
CA ALA A 249 -16.96 -17.42 -5.15
C ALA A 249 -15.97 -17.43 -3.97
N ALA A 250 -15.06 -16.48 -3.88
CA ALA A 250 -14.15 -16.34 -2.74
C ALA A 250 -14.76 -15.53 -1.58
N TYR A 251 -15.97 -14.98 -1.72
CA TYR A 251 -16.61 -14.16 -0.70
C TYR A 251 -17.98 -14.70 -0.25
N PRO A 252 -18.01 -15.69 0.66
CA PRO A 252 -19.23 -16.34 1.11
C PRO A 252 -20.34 -15.43 1.62
N TYR A 253 -19.98 -14.28 2.19
CA TYR A 253 -20.94 -13.27 2.65
C TYR A 253 -21.90 -12.83 1.54
N LEU A 254 -21.44 -12.72 0.30
CA LEU A 254 -22.27 -12.28 -0.82
C LEU A 254 -23.19 -13.38 -1.37
N TRP A 255 -23.06 -14.64 -0.92
CA TRP A 255 -23.85 -15.76 -1.46
C TRP A 255 -25.31 -15.73 -1.01
N PHE A 256 -25.56 -15.22 0.20
CA PHE A 256 -26.89 -15.05 0.77
C PHE A 256 -27.25 -13.58 0.69
N ASP A 257 -28.53 -13.28 0.43
CA ASP A 257 -29.02 -11.91 0.44
C ASP A 257 -28.12 -10.95 -0.36
N LEU A 258 -27.78 -11.37 -1.59
CA LEU A 258 -26.81 -10.70 -2.45
C LEU A 258 -27.05 -9.19 -2.54
N LYS A 259 -28.30 -8.76 -2.75
CA LYS A 259 -28.62 -7.35 -2.95
C LYS A 259 -28.27 -6.48 -1.72
N PRO A 260 -28.79 -6.76 -0.50
CA PRO A 260 -28.43 -5.97 0.67
C PRO A 260 -26.95 -6.13 1.05
N HIS A 261 -26.35 -7.33 0.96
CA HIS A 261 -24.93 -7.50 1.28
C HIS A 261 -24.01 -6.77 0.30
N LEU A 262 -24.32 -6.80 -0.99
CA LEU A 262 -23.60 -6.02 -2.00
C LEU A 262 -23.80 -4.52 -1.76
N HIS A 263 -24.99 -4.08 -1.36
CA HIS A 263 -25.23 -2.67 -1.00
C HIS A 263 -24.39 -2.24 0.20
N VAL A 264 -24.32 -3.04 1.27
CA VAL A 264 -23.45 -2.78 2.44
C VAL A 264 -22.00 -2.67 1.99
N PHE A 265 -21.53 -3.65 1.22
CA PHE A 265 -20.16 -3.71 0.71
C PHE A 265 -19.80 -2.50 -0.19
N LEU A 266 -20.66 -2.15 -1.14
CA LEU A 266 -20.45 -1.02 -2.05
C LEU A 266 -20.58 0.33 -1.35
N THR A 267 -21.43 0.45 -0.33
CA THR A 267 -21.65 1.73 0.36
C THR A 267 -20.76 1.95 1.57
N HIS A 268 -20.10 0.92 2.10
CA HIS A 268 -19.24 1.05 3.27
C HIS A 268 -18.16 2.15 3.08
N PHE A 269 -17.46 2.12 1.95
CA PHE A 269 -16.42 3.11 1.63
C PHE A 269 -16.96 4.52 1.38
N LEU A 270 -18.27 4.65 1.12
CA LEU A 270 -18.95 5.93 0.96
C LEU A 270 -19.51 6.46 2.30
N ARG A 271 -19.68 5.57 3.29
CA ARG A 271 -20.31 5.86 4.59
C ARG A 271 -19.36 5.89 5.77
N LYS A 272 -18.14 5.34 5.67
CA LYS A 272 -17.16 5.41 6.79
C LYS A 272 -16.90 6.89 7.12
N PRO A 273 -17.02 7.29 8.39
CA PRO A 273 -16.68 8.65 8.80
C PRO A 273 -15.21 8.95 8.49
N ALA A 274 -14.91 10.24 8.29
CA ALA A 274 -13.53 10.67 8.12
C ALA A 274 -12.77 10.42 9.41
N GLU A 275 -11.56 9.89 9.23
CA GLU A 275 -10.61 9.80 10.33
C GLU A 275 -10.02 11.19 10.58
N PRO A 276 -9.86 11.61 11.85
CA PRO A 276 -9.28 12.90 12.17
C PRO A 276 -7.91 13.08 11.51
N PHE A 277 -7.77 14.15 10.74
CA PHE A 277 -6.57 14.45 9.97
C PHE A 277 -6.06 15.85 10.27
N SER A 278 -4.80 15.97 10.67
CA SER A 278 -4.19 17.29 10.89
C SER A 278 -3.66 17.86 9.58
N TYR A 279 -4.18 19.00 9.15
CA TYR A 279 -3.74 19.69 7.94
C TYR A 279 -3.82 21.21 8.12
N ALA A 280 -2.78 21.92 7.68
CA ALA A 280 -2.67 23.38 7.76
C ALA A 280 -2.88 23.94 9.18
N GLY A 281 -2.46 23.19 10.22
CA GLY A 281 -2.60 23.60 11.62
C GLY A 281 -3.99 23.38 12.22
N GLN A 282 -4.91 22.75 11.50
CA GLN A 282 -6.26 22.39 11.97
C GLN A 282 -6.43 20.87 11.97
N VAL A 283 -7.17 20.34 12.96
CA VAL A 283 -7.64 18.95 12.95
C VAL A 283 -8.96 18.88 12.20
N TRP A 284 -8.97 18.16 11.10
CA TRP A 284 -10.13 17.88 10.28
C TRP A 284 -10.73 16.56 10.75
N GLY A 285 -11.71 16.63 11.65
CA GLY A 285 -12.39 15.45 12.22
C GLY A 285 -13.35 14.82 11.21
N HIS A 286 -14.61 15.25 11.25
CA HIS A 286 -15.66 14.79 10.33
C HIS A 286 -15.88 15.70 9.13
N GLU A 287 -15.20 16.84 9.11
CA GLU A 287 -15.30 17.81 8.03
C GLU A 287 -14.49 17.33 6.81
N ARG A 288 -14.93 17.78 5.64
CA ARG A 288 -14.21 17.48 4.40
C ARG A 288 -12.86 18.14 4.42
N LEU A 289 -11.81 17.35 4.24
CA LEU A 289 -10.49 17.91 3.97
C LEU A 289 -10.54 18.80 2.73
N PRO A 290 -9.76 19.89 2.73
CA PRO A 290 -9.70 20.74 1.57
C PRO A 290 -9.12 19.94 0.40
N TRP A 291 -9.64 20.18 -0.80
CA TRP A 291 -9.28 19.42 -2.01
C TRP A 291 -7.76 19.39 -2.28
N HIS A 292 -7.04 20.41 -1.79
CA HIS A 292 -5.58 20.53 -1.92
C HIS A 292 -4.79 19.80 -0.83
N ALA A 293 -5.41 19.32 0.26
CA ALA A 293 -4.71 18.63 1.34
C ALA A 293 -3.97 17.40 0.84
N ALA A 294 -4.67 16.58 0.09
CA ALA A 294 -4.15 15.30 -0.31
C ALA A 294 -3.12 15.35 -1.48
N PRO A 295 -3.22 16.22 -2.51
CA PRO A 295 -2.09 16.44 -3.43
C PRO A 295 -0.90 17.11 -2.72
N PHE A 296 -1.12 17.99 -1.75
CA PHE A 296 -0.03 18.54 -0.93
C PHE A 296 0.68 17.44 -0.15
N VAL A 297 -0.08 16.54 0.46
CA VAL A 297 0.46 15.40 1.20
C VAL A 297 1.25 14.47 0.28
N LEU A 298 0.76 14.20 -0.93
CA LEU A 298 1.53 13.45 -1.93
C LEU A 298 2.85 14.15 -2.23
N LEU A 299 2.84 15.47 -2.49
CA LEU A 299 4.05 16.25 -2.76
C LEU A 299 5.01 16.28 -1.57
N ALA A 300 4.49 16.29 -0.34
CA ALA A 300 5.28 16.32 0.89
C ALA A 300 5.88 14.95 1.24
N THR A 301 5.22 13.86 0.85
CA THR A 301 5.68 12.49 1.12
C THR A 301 6.46 11.88 -0.02
N MET A 302 6.25 12.33 -1.25
CA MET A 302 7.03 11.86 -2.38
C MET A 302 8.37 12.58 -2.42
N PRO A 303 9.50 11.84 -2.49
CA PRO A 303 10.80 12.44 -2.74
C PRO A 303 10.74 13.35 -4.00
N PRO A 304 11.15 14.64 -3.90
CA PRO A 304 11.08 15.57 -5.04
C PRO A 304 11.83 15.06 -6.27
N THR A 305 12.90 14.31 -6.06
CA THR A 305 13.67 13.65 -7.12
C THR A 305 12.82 12.67 -7.92
N LEU A 306 12.00 11.83 -7.26
CA LEU A 306 11.09 10.90 -7.95
C LEU A 306 10.00 11.66 -8.71
N LEU A 307 9.46 12.74 -8.15
CA LEU A 307 8.49 13.59 -8.86
C LEU A 307 9.08 14.23 -10.12
N LEU A 308 10.30 14.75 -10.04
CA LEU A 308 11.00 15.31 -11.20
C LEU A 308 11.29 14.24 -12.26
N LEU A 309 11.70 13.04 -11.84
CA LEU A 309 11.88 11.90 -12.75
C LEU A 309 10.56 11.47 -13.38
N ALA A 310 9.47 11.43 -12.62
CA ALA A 310 8.14 11.10 -13.12
C ALA A 310 7.68 12.13 -14.16
N ALA A 311 7.86 13.43 -13.89
CA ALA A 311 7.59 14.50 -14.86
C ALA A 311 8.42 14.32 -16.15
N ALA A 312 9.69 13.93 -16.02
CA ALA A 312 10.54 13.61 -17.16
C ALA A 312 9.99 12.38 -17.92
N GLY A 313 9.63 11.31 -17.23
CA GLY A 313 9.03 10.10 -17.81
C GLY A 313 7.72 10.37 -18.56
N LEU A 314 6.86 11.22 -17.98
CA LEU A 314 5.60 11.69 -18.56
C LEU A 314 5.84 12.48 -19.85
N ARG A 315 6.82 13.40 -19.86
CA ARG A 315 7.20 14.24 -21.02
C ARG A 315 7.54 13.43 -22.27
N TRP A 316 8.17 12.29 -22.11
CA TRP A 316 8.57 11.41 -23.21
C TRP A 316 7.50 10.38 -23.61
N GLY A 317 6.30 10.45 -23.03
CA GLY A 317 5.17 9.63 -23.47
C GLY A 317 4.55 10.17 -24.76
N GLN A 318 4.18 9.26 -25.69
CA GLN A 318 3.44 9.65 -26.91
C GLN A 318 2.15 10.43 -26.62
N TRP A 319 1.51 10.17 -25.47
CA TRP A 319 0.30 10.87 -25.05
C TRP A 319 0.56 12.36 -24.82
N TYR A 320 1.69 12.74 -24.20
CA TYR A 320 2.07 14.13 -23.96
C TYR A 320 2.33 14.85 -25.28
N ARG A 321 2.98 14.16 -26.22
CA ARG A 321 3.14 14.63 -27.59
C ARG A 321 1.78 14.89 -28.25
N ARG A 322 0.88 13.90 -28.27
CA ARG A 322 -0.47 14.07 -28.84
C ARG A 322 -1.27 15.18 -28.16
N LEU A 323 -1.08 15.38 -26.85
CA LEU A 323 -1.71 16.48 -26.11
C LEU A 323 -1.15 17.83 -26.57
N SER A 324 0.17 17.95 -26.67
CA SER A 324 0.85 19.18 -27.11
C SER A 324 0.59 19.55 -28.57
N GLU A 325 0.28 18.55 -29.41
CA GLU A 325 -0.09 18.74 -30.82
C GLU A 325 -1.52 19.29 -30.96
N ARG A 326 -2.36 19.26 -29.90
CA ARG A 326 -3.70 19.86 -29.93
C ARG A 326 -3.60 21.38 -29.78
N LYS A 327 -4.23 22.13 -30.71
CA LYS A 327 -4.20 23.61 -30.75
C LYS A 327 -4.47 24.31 -29.41
N LEU A 328 -5.44 23.84 -28.61
CA LEU A 328 -5.79 24.42 -27.30
C LEU A 328 -4.72 24.22 -26.21
N LEU A 329 -3.83 23.25 -26.39
CA LEU A 329 -2.78 22.88 -25.45
C LEU A 329 -1.38 23.10 -26.04
N GLY A 330 -1.29 23.86 -27.15
CA GLY A 330 -0.04 24.19 -27.80
C GLY A 330 0.94 24.89 -26.85
N PHE A 331 0.46 25.59 -25.81
CA PHE A 331 1.31 26.21 -24.79
C PHE A 331 2.21 25.18 -24.05
N LEU A 332 1.81 23.91 -23.95
CA LEU A 332 2.62 22.83 -23.36
C LEU A 332 3.91 22.57 -24.13
N SER A 333 3.96 22.95 -25.41
CA SER A 333 5.18 22.89 -26.24
C SER A 333 6.17 24.03 -25.96
N TYR A 334 5.78 25.06 -25.20
CA TYR A 334 6.64 26.17 -24.81
C TYR A 334 7.14 26.08 -23.37
N LEU A 335 6.54 25.20 -22.55
CA LEU A 335 7.07 24.90 -21.24
C LEU A 335 8.49 24.30 -21.39
N PRO A 336 9.40 24.48 -20.41
CA PRO A 336 10.70 23.81 -20.40
C PRO A 336 10.59 22.27 -20.50
N PHE A 337 9.36 21.74 -20.39
CA PHE A 337 8.92 20.37 -20.55
C PHE A 337 8.35 19.99 -21.92
N ALA A 338 8.57 20.77 -22.99
CA ALA A 338 8.07 20.50 -24.35
C ALA A 338 8.41 19.08 -24.88
N PRO A 339 7.54 18.41 -25.66
CA PRO A 339 7.87 17.08 -26.20
C PRO A 339 9.13 17.15 -27.06
N VAL A 340 10.05 16.21 -26.87
CA VAL A 340 11.25 16.13 -27.71
C VAL A 340 10.83 15.61 -29.08
N GLN A 341 11.24 16.28 -30.16
CA GLN A 341 10.99 15.79 -31.51
C GLN A 341 11.59 14.38 -31.68
N PRO A 342 10.89 13.43 -32.32
CA PRO A 342 11.34 12.03 -32.44
C PRO A 342 12.74 11.91 -33.04
N ASP A 343 13.03 12.78 -34.01
CA ASP A 343 14.27 12.78 -34.77
C ASP A 343 15.46 13.31 -33.94
N ALA A 344 15.18 13.96 -32.81
CA ALA A 344 16.18 14.49 -31.89
C ALA A 344 16.57 13.51 -30.77
N VAL A 345 15.89 12.36 -30.66
CA VAL A 345 16.34 11.28 -29.78
C VAL A 345 17.31 10.44 -30.60
N PRO A 346 18.64 10.51 -30.33
CA PRO A 346 19.57 9.62 -31.01
C PRO A 346 19.07 8.19 -30.81
N ASP A 347 19.07 7.41 -31.89
CA ASP A 347 18.72 5.97 -31.89
C ASP A 347 19.71 5.24 -30.98
N THR A 348 19.50 5.36 -29.67
CA THR A 348 20.23 4.62 -28.65
C THR A 348 19.68 3.22 -28.76
N ARG A 349 20.27 2.42 -29.67
CA ARG A 349 20.02 0.98 -29.87
C ARG A 349 20.07 0.13 -28.58
N LEU A 350 20.42 0.75 -27.45
CA LEU A 350 20.34 0.21 -26.09
C LEU A 350 18.90 -0.09 -25.65
N ILE A 351 17.88 0.59 -26.19
CA ILE A 351 16.47 0.33 -25.85
C ILE A 351 15.62 0.46 -27.12
N PRO A 352 15.36 -0.61 -27.88
CA PRO A 352 14.41 -0.52 -28.99
C PRO A 352 13.05 -0.12 -28.43
N PRO A 353 12.35 0.88 -29.01
CA PRO A 353 10.99 1.20 -28.61
C PRO A 353 10.10 0.00 -28.96
N GLN A 354 9.82 -0.84 -27.97
CA GLN A 354 8.89 -1.94 -28.10
C GLN A 354 7.49 -1.40 -27.81
N GLY A 355 6.50 -1.70 -28.66
CA GLY A 355 5.11 -1.30 -28.46
C GLY A 355 4.57 -1.64 -27.05
N ASP A 356 5.10 -2.70 -26.44
CA ASP A 356 4.83 -3.12 -25.06
C ASP A 356 5.10 -2.01 -24.02
N GLN A 357 6.21 -1.26 -24.16
CA GLN A 357 6.58 -0.21 -23.20
C GLN A 357 5.59 0.94 -23.23
N GLU A 358 5.17 1.34 -24.44
CA GLU A 358 4.22 2.43 -24.60
C GLU A 358 2.86 2.07 -24.03
N GLU A 359 2.44 0.83 -24.17
CA GLU A 359 1.18 0.37 -23.62
C GLU A 359 1.19 0.39 -22.09
N LEU A 360 2.26 -0.11 -21.45
CA LEU A 360 2.41 -0.05 -20.00
C LEU A 360 2.41 1.40 -19.50
N LEU A 361 3.10 2.30 -20.20
CA LEU A 361 3.10 3.73 -19.89
C LEU A 361 1.73 4.38 -20.10
N ARG A 362 0.95 3.96 -21.11
CA ARG A 362 -0.43 4.42 -21.32
C ARG A 362 -1.32 3.95 -20.18
N LEU A 363 -1.24 2.67 -19.81
CA LEU A 363 -1.98 2.13 -18.66
C LEU A 363 -1.62 2.89 -17.39
N ALA A 364 -0.31 3.03 -17.09
CA ALA A 364 0.16 3.79 -15.94
C ALA A 364 -0.31 5.26 -15.97
N GLY A 365 -0.36 5.90 -17.15
CA GLY A 365 -0.86 7.26 -17.30
C GLY A 365 -2.35 7.39 -16.98
N VAL A 366 -3.18 6.47 -17.48
CA VAL A 366 -4.62 6.45 -17.15
C VAL A 366 -4.82 6.14 -15.67
N MET A 367 -4.09 5.16 -15.13
CA MET A 367 -4.16 4.82 -13.71
C MET A 367 -3.74 5.98 -12.81
N LEU A 368 -2.66 6.69 -13.15
CA LEU A 368 -2.22 7.90 -12.44
C LEU A 368 -3.32 8.95 -12.45
N PHE A 369 -3.90 9.24 -13.61
CA PHE A 369 -4.98 10.22 -13.73
C PHE A 369 -6.20 9.82 -12.88
N LEU A 370 -6.67 8.57 -13.00
CA LEU A 370 -7.84 8.09 -12.26
C LEU A 370 -7.61 8.09 -10.75
N THR A 371 -6.44 7.64 -10.29
CA THR A 371 -6.11 7.61 -8.85
C THR A 371 -5.92 9.01 -8.26
N LEU A 372 -5.44 9.99 -9.04
CA LEU A 372 -5.40 11.41 -8.62
C LEU A 372 -6.79 12.06 -8.63
N LEU A 373 -7.67 11.65 -9.54
CA LEU A 373 -9.04 12.16 -9.66
C LEU A 373 -9.97 11.58 -8.60
N LEU A 374 -9.72 10.34 -8.16
CA LEU A 374 -10.58 9.61 -7.24
C LEU A 374 -10.86 10.36 -5.92
N PRO A 375 -9.86 10.93 -5.21
CA PRO A 375 -10.08 11.78 -4.05
C PRO A 375 -10.99 12.99 -4.33
N LEU A 376 -10.90 13.57 -5.54
CA LEU A 376 -11.68 14.73 -5.94
C LEU A 376 -13.14 14.37 -6.23
N VAL A 377 -13.35 13.21 -6.88
CA VAL A 377 -14.67 12.76 -7.35
C VAL A 377 -15.47 12.10 -6.24
N LEU A 378 -14.87 11.18 -5.49
CA LEU A 378 -15.63 10.38 -4.53
C LEU A 378 -16.18 11.23 -3.39
N ARG A 379 -15.68 12.46 -3.18
CA ARG A 379 -15.98 13.32 -2.01
C ARG A 379 -15.97 12.51 -0.70
N SER A 380 -15.24 11.39 -0.71
CA SER A 380 -15.42 10.36 0.30
C SER A 380 -14.62 10.80 1.52
N PRO A 381 -15.26 10.92 2.68
CA PRO A 381 -14.56 11.16 3.94
C PRO A 381 -13.58 10.02 4.27
N TYR A 382 -13.72 8.85 3.64
CA TYR A 382 -12.89 7.67 3.88
C TYR A 382 -11.38 7.99 3.77
N THR A 383 -10.64 7.68 4.84
CA THR A 383 -9.17 7.80 4.93
C THR A 383 -8.61 9.17 4.56
N SER A 384 -9.31 10.25 4.91
CA SER A 384 -8.82 11.62 4.72
C SER A 384 -8.49 12.00 3.25
N GLY A 385 -8.94 11.21 2.27
CA GLY A 385 -8.49 11.30 0.86
C GLY A 385 -7.01 10.98 0.64
N VAL A 386 -6.17 10.98 1.68
CA VAL A 386 -4.72 10.81 1.59
C VAL A 386 -4.33 9.37 1.23
N ASP A 387 -4.99 8.36 1.78
CA ASP A 387 -4.73 6.97 1.39
C ASP A 387 -5.12 6.71 -0.07
N LEU A 388 -6.16 7.39 -0.56
CA LEU A 388 -6.54 7.32 -1.98
C LEU A 388 -5.44 7.87 -2.89
N PHE A 389 -4.70 8.90 -2.44
CA PHE A 389 -3.53 9.38 -3.18
C PHE A 389 -2.34 8.43 -3.13
N ALA A 390 -2.19 7.62 -2.07
CA ALA A 390 -1.13 6.60 -2.04
C ALA A 390 -1.25 5.62 -3.22
N LEU A 391 -2.47 5.40 -3.73
CA LEU A 391 -2.74 4.59 -4.93
C LEU A 391 -2.17 5.17 -6.22
N SER A 392 -1.79 6.46 -6.22
CA SER A 392 -1.13 7.11 -7.35
C SER A 392 0.37 6.83 -7.40
N VAL A 393 0.99 6.54 -6.25
CA VAL A 393 2.44 6.32 -6.09
C VAL A 393 3.01 5.25 -7.01
N PRO A 394 2.38 4.07 -7.19
CA PRO A 394 2.90 3.03 -8.10
C PRO A 394 3.14 3.58 -9.51
N TRP A 395 2.22 4.40 -10.00
CA TRP A 395 2.29 4.95 -11.35
C TRP A 395 3.32 6.07 -11.45
N VAL A 396 3.44 6.91 -10.42
CA VAL A 396 4.52 7.90 -10.32
C VAL A 396 5.89 7.19 -10.38
N LEU A 397 6.04 6.05 -9.71
CA LEU A 397 7.27 5.25 -9.72
C LEU A 397 7.56 4.61 -11.09
N VAL A 398 6.52 4.14 -11.80
CA VAL A 398 6.66 3.66 -13.19
C VAL A 398 7.15 4.79 -14.11
N PHE A 399 6.58 6.00 -13.98
CA PHE A 399 7.08 7.16 -14.74
C PHE A 399 8.46 7.60 -14.30
N SER A 400 8.80 7.51 -13.01
CA SER A 400 10.13 7.82 -12.49
C SER A 400 11.18 6.89 -13.11
N ALA A 401 10.89 5.59 -13.18
CA ALA A 401 11.71 4.60 -13.85
C ALA A 401 11.90 4.93 -15.34
N ALA A 402 10.83 5.33 -16.04
CA ALA A 402 10.88 5.78 -17.43
C ALA A 402 11.76 7.03 -17.60
N GLY A 403 11.60 7.99 -16.72
CA GLY A 403 12.34 9.25 -16.72
C GLY A 403 13.84 9.01 -16.53
N LEU A 404 14.21 8.22 -15.52
CA LEU A 404 15.62 7.94 -15.24
C LEU A 404 16.27 7.15 -16.39
N ALA A 405 15.60 6.10 -16.89
CA ALA A 405 16.12 5.30 -17.99
C ALA A 405 16.41 6.13 -19.25
N ARG A 406 15.68 7.22 -19.46
CA ARG A 406 15.89 8.16 -20.58
C ARG A 406 16.93 9.24 -20.27
N LEU A 407 17.05 9.67 -19.01
CA LEU A 407 18.01 10.69 -18.60
C LEU A 407 19.44 10.15 -18.48
N VAL A 408 19.63 8.89 -18.05
CA VAL A 408 20.95 8.28 -17.87
C VAL A 408 21.79 8.32 -19.17
N PRO A 409 21.28 7.88 -20.34
CA PRO A 409 22.02 8.00 -21.59
C PRO A 409 22.40 9.44 -21.94
N LYS A 410 21.49 10.41 -21.73
CA LYS A 410 21.76 11.82 -22.01
C LYS A 410 22.81 12.42 -21.07
N ALA A 411 22.75 12.08 -19.79
CA ALA A 411 23.76 12.51 -18.82
C ALA A 411 25.15 11.98 -19.20
N MET A 412 25.22 10.75 -19.70
CA MET A 412 26.45 10.17 -20.23
C MET A 412 26.96 10.85 -21.52
N GLU A 413 26.12 11.58 -22.26
CA GLU A 413 26.57 12.36 -23.42
C GLU A 413 27.14 13.72 -23.04
N ILE A 414 26.60 14.35 -21.99
CA ILE A 414 26.95 15.71 -21.55
C ILE A 414 28.26 15.72 -20.76
N ILE A 415 28.41 14.77 -19.83
CA ILE A 415 29.65 14.60 -19.08
C ILE A 415 30.75 14.21 -20.10
N PRO A 416 32.04 14.58 -19.93
CA PRO A 416 33.15 14.15 -20.79
C PRO A 416 33.41 12.62 -20.76
N TRP A 417 32.37 11.84 -20.50
CA TRP A 417 32.26 10.40 -20.59
C TRP A 417 32.67 9.87 -21.95
N ARG A 418 32.32 10.56 -23.05
CA ARG A 418 32.82 10.16 -24.38
C ARG A 418 34.35 10.20 -24.44
N ALA A 419 35.00 11.15 -23.76
CA ALA A 419 36.45 11.21 -23.69
C ALA A 419 37.03 10.12 -22.79
N LEU A 420 36.41 9.86 -21.64
CA LEU A 420 36.80 8.77 -20.72
C LEU A 420 36.65 7.39 -21.38
N MET A 421 35.50 7.15 -22.02
CA MET A 421 35.18 5.93 -22.76
C MET A 421 36.11 5.74 -23.95
N LYS A 422 36.47 6.81 -24.69
CA LYS A 422 37.48 6.74 -25.75
C LYS A 422 38.85 6.34 -25.19
N ARG A 423 39.23 6.79 -23.99
CA ARG A 423 40.48 6.34 -23.33
C ARG A 423 40.42 4.86 -22.99
N PHE A 424 39.34 4.39 -22.36
CA PHE A 424 39.17 2.97 -22.04
C PHE A 424 39.04 2.07 -23.27
N ALA A 425 38.37 2.54 -24.33
CA ALA A 425 38.22 1.81 -25.58
C ALA A 425 39.55 1.66 -26.33
N LYS A 426 40.47 2.62 -26.23
CA LYS A 426 41.82 2.49 -26.79
C LYS A 426 42.65 1.40 -26.12
N THR A 427 42.41 1.12 -24.85
CA THR A 427 43.07 0.04 -24.08
C THR A 427 42.36 -1.31 -24.17
N ALA A 428 41.07 -1.34 -24.52
CA ALA A 428 40.31 -2.58 -24.60
C ALA A 428 40.44 -3.21 -26.00
N GLN A 429 40.97 -4.44 -26.08
CA GLN A 429 41.02 -5.18 -27.35
C GLN A 429 39.63 -5.30 -27.99
N PRO A 430 39.50 -5.13 -29.32
CA PRO A 430 38.24 -4.95 -30.04
C PRO A 430 37.30 -6.17 -30.08
N ARG A 431 37.64 -7.30 -29.46
CA ARG A 431 36.88 -8.57 -29.60
C ARG A 431 35.89 -8.86 -28.48
N ARG A 432 35.89 -8.12 -27.38
CA ARG A 432 34.83 -8.24 -26.36
C ARG A 432 34.46 -6.84 -25.86
N PRO A 433 33.17 -6.47 -25.77
CA PRO A 433 32.79 -5.32 -24.96
C PRO A 433 33.39 -5.55 -23.58
N SER A 434 34.35 -4.71 -23.20
CA SER A 434 35.14 -4.96 -22.01
C SER A 434 34.20 -4.97 -20.80
N ASN A 435 34.33 -5.96 -19.93
CA ASN A 435 33.61 -6.03 -18.66
C ASN A 435 33.70 -4.69 -17.89
N ALA A 436 34.77 -3.92 -18.13
CA ALA A 436 34.96 -2.55 -17.65
C ALA A 436 33.85 -1.57 -18.06
N VAL A 437 33.38 -1.59 -19.31
CA VAL A 437 32.29 -0.71 -19.75
C VAL A 437 30.99 -1.08 -19.06
N ALA A 438 30.67 -2.38 -18.99
CA ALA A 438 29.47 -2.85 -18.29
C ALA A 438 29.53 -2.52 -16.79
N LEU A 439 30.68 -2.75 -16.15
CA LEU A 439 30.93 -2.40 -14.75
C LEU A 439 30.77 -0.89 -14.53
N LEU A 440 31.33 -0.06 -15.40
CA LEU A 440 31.22 1.39 -15.29
C LEU A 440 29.77 1.86 -15.41
N HIS A 441 29.00 1.33 -16.36
CA HIS A 441 27.56 1.63 -16.46
C HIS A 441 26.81 1.20 -15.20
N ALA A 442 27.13 0.03 -14.64
CA ALA A 442 26.55 -0.44 -13.40
C ALA A 442 26.89 0.48 -12.23
N VAL A 443 28.15 0.93 -12.10
CA VAL A 443 28.58 1.87 -11.06
C VAL A 443 27.89 3.22 -11.20
N VAL A 444 27.79 3.79 -12.41
CA VAL A 444 27.08 5.07 -12.62
C VAL A 444 25.60 4.93 -12.29
N THR A 445 24.98 3.84 -12.73
CA THR A 445 23.58 3.54 -12.42
C THR A 445 23.37 3.41 -10.91
N ALA A 446 24.27 2.70 -10.22
CA ALA A 446 24.24 2.52 -8.78
C ALA A 446 24.42 3.84 -8.04
N LEU A 447 25.38 4.68 -8.44
CA LEU A 447 25.58 6.01 -7.86
C LEU A 447 24.35 6.89 -8.04
N PHE A 448 23.76 6.91 -9.24
CA PHE A 448 22.51 7.63 -9.50
C PHE A 448 21.38 7.12 -8.62
N ALA A 449 21.20 5.80 -8.53
CA ALA A 449 20.20 5.20 -7.66
C ALA A 449 20.44 5.60 -6.20
N VAL A 450 21.68 5.53 -5.70
CA VAL A 450 22.04 5.95 -4.34
C VAL A 450 21.70 7.43 -4.10
N THR A 451 22.05 8.33 -5.01
CA THR A 451 21.69 9.76 -4.88
C THR A 451 20.19 10.02 -4.89
N LEU A 452 19.39 9.19 -5.57
CA LEU A 452 17.93 9.29 -5.56
C LEU A 452 17.32 8.77 -4.26
N VAL A 453 17.98 7.79 -3.64
CA VAL A 453 17.45 6.98 -2.55
C VAL A 453 17.83 7.56 -1.19
N ILE A 454 19.05 8.09 -1.04
CA ILE A 454 19.53 8.67 0.23
C ILE A 454 18.55 9.71 0.80
N PRO A 455 18.07 10.72 0.03
CA PRO A 455 17.13 11.70 0.57
C PRO A 455 15.84 11.04 1.07
N SER A 456 15.35 10.05 0.33
CA SER A 456 14.13 9.31 0.68
C SER A 456 14.32 8.47 1.94
N LEU A 457 15.42 7.73 2.05
CA LEU A 457 15.76 6.95 3.26
C LEU A 457 15.97 7.85 4.48
N PHE A 458 16.60 9.01 4.30
CA PHE A 458 16.75 9.99 5.38
C PHE A 458 15.39 10.51 5.87
N VAL A 459 14.46 10.78 4.95
CA VAL A 459 13.09 11.16 5.27
C VAL A 459 12.39 10.00 6.01
N VAL A 460 12.43 8.76 5.51
CA VAL A 460 11.84 7.60 6.22
C VAL A 460 12.40 7.46 7.63
N ALA A 461 13.73 7.47 7.78
CA ALA A 461 14.40 7.34 9.06
C ALA A 461 14.02 8.46 10.04
N ARG A 462 13.79 9.67 9.53
CA ARG A 462 13.37 10.82 10.34
C ARG A 462 11.90 10.76 10.76
N TYR A 463 11.04 10.18 9.93
CA TYR A 463 9.59 10.16 10.15
C TYR A 463 9.06 8.87 10.76
N HIS A 464 9.87 7.82 10.89
CA HIS A 464 9.46 6.62 11.60
C HIS A 464 9.36 6.88 13.12
N PRO A 465 8.29 6.46 13.83
CA PRO A 465 7.13 5.65 13.42
C PRO A 465 5.83 6.47 13.18
N ILE A 466 5.95 7.72 12.75
CA ILE A 466 4.87 8.70 12.65
C ILE A 466 4.57 9.11 11.20
N GLU A 467 4.87 8.24 10.23
CA GLU A 467 4.72 8.48 8.79
C GLU A 467 3.25 8.72 8.35
N GLU A 468 2.31 8.51 9.27
CA GLU A 468 0.89 8.83 9.06
C GLU A 468 0.40 10.08 9.77
N SER A 469 1.19 10.59 10.71
CA SER A 469 0.85 11.79 11.46
C SER A 469 1.41 12.93 10.64
N TYR A 470 0.58 13.46 9.74
CA TYR A 470 0.95 14.49 8.79
C TYR A 470 1.17 15.84 9.47
N TYR A 471 2.26 15.92 10.21
CA TYR A 471 2.71 17.19 10.74
C TYR A 471 3.48 17.90 9.65
N SER A 472 2.84 18.92 9.09
CA SER A 472 3.48 19.82 8.16
C SER A 472 4.80 20.34 8.76
N TRP A 473 5.84 20.46 7.94
CA TRP A 473 7.03 21.24 8.32
C TRP A 473 6.68 22.65 8.80
N LEU A 474 5.58 23.21 8.29
CA LEU A 474 5.06 24.53 8.71
C LEU A 474 4.60 24.57 10.17
N VAL A 475 4.36 23.40 10.79
CA VAL A 475 4.05 23.28 12.21
C VAL A 475 5.23 22.71 13.00
N GLY A 476 6.46 22.73 12.48
CA GLY A 476 7.63 22.16 13.17
C GLY A 476 7.71 20.64 13.09
N GLY A 477 6.95 20.02 12.18
CA GLY A 477 6.88 18.57 12.09
C GLY A 477 6.34 17.94 13.38
N PRO A 478 6.80 16.75 13.76
CA PRO A 478 6.34 16.03 14.94
C PRO A 478 6.46 16.81 16.25
N GLU A 479 7.57 17.55 16.40
CA GLU A 479 7.86 18.31 17.61
C GLU A 479 6.95 19.52 17.74
N GLY A 480 6.77 20.30 16.67
CA GLY A 480 5.87 21.44 16.75
C GLY A 480 4.38 21.06 16.66
N ALA A 481 4.06 19.86 16.19
CA ALA A 481 2.72 19.30 16.37
C ALA A 481 2.44 18.89 17.81
N ARG A 482 3.43 18.31 18.48
CA ARG A 482 3.40 18.08 19.94
C ARG A 482 3.21 19.40 20.69
N GLU A 483 3.95 20.44 20.32
CA GLU A 483 3.78 21.79 20.91
C GLU A 483 2.37 22.38 20.71
N ARG A 484 1.61 21.87 19.74
CA ARG A 484 0.23 22.27 19.46
C ARG A 484 -0.82 21.32 20.04
N GLY A 485 -0.42 20.39 20.90
CA GLY A 485 -1.33 19.43 21.53
C GLY A 485 -1.94 18.42 20.56
N LEU A 486 -1.26 18.12 19.46
CA LEU A 486 -1.70 17.09 18.52
C LEU A 486 -1.13 15.72 18.93
N PRO A 487 -1.95 14.66 18.95
CA PRO A 487 -1.51 13.34 19.39
C PRO A 487 -0.46 12.80 18.41
N ARG A 488 0.75 12.45 18.90
CA ARG A 488 1.94 11.98 18.12
C ARG A 488 1.60 10.94 17.05
N ASN A 489 0.56 10.16 17.29
CA ASN A 489 -0.12 9.34 16.31
C ASN A 489 -1.63 9.35 16.62
N PRO A 490 -2.51 9.91 15.75
CA PRO A 490 -3.95 9.88 15.98
C PRO A 490 -4.53 8.45 15.95
N ARG A 491 -3.78 7.47 15.40
CA ARG A 491 -4.05 6.02 15.46
C ARG A 491 -3.21 5.31 16.54
N GLY A 492 -2.75 6.05 17.55
CA GLY A 492 -1.78 5.67 18.59
C GLY A 492 -1.77 4.18 18.97
N PRO A 493 -0.77 3.42 18.53
CA PRO A 493 -0.71 1.98 18.76
C PRO A 493 -0.23 1.65 20.17
N ILE A 494 -0.69 0.49 20.69
CA ILE A 494 -0.05 -0.18 21.83
C ILE A 494 1.09 -1.03 21.26
N PRO A 495 2.35 -0.88 21.72
CA PRO A 495 3.45 -1.71 21.24
C PRO A 495 3.16 -3.21 21.42
N LEU A 496 3.63 -4.05 20.50
CA LEU A 496 3.34 -5.51 20.57
C LEU A 496 3.97 -6.19 21.79
N GLU A 497 5.10 -5.67 22.25
CA GLU A 497 5.81 -6.16 23.45
C GLU A 497 4.94 -5.94 24.69
N VAL A 498 4.31 -4.77 24.77
CA VAL A 498 3.37 -4.41 25.83
C VAL A 498 2.15 -5.34 25.83
N MET A 499 1.57 -5.60 24.66
CA MET A 499 0.47 -6.55 24.54
C MET A 499 0.87 -7.97 24.96
N ALA A 500 2.13 -8.36 24.71
CA ALA A 500 2.66 -9.65 25.12
C ALA A 500 2.90 -9.71 26.64
N ASP A 501 3.39 -8.63 27.25
CA ASP A 501 3.58 -8.51 28.70
C ASP A 501 2.23 -8.59 29.42
N ILE A 502 1.22 -7.87 28.93
CA ILE A 502 -0.16 -7.90 29.45
C ILE A 502 -0.75 -9.31 29.34
N ALA A 503 -0.59 -9.99 28.19
CA ALA A 503 -1.05 -11.37 28.01
C ALA A 503 -0.35 -12.35 28.96
N ALA A 504 0.95 -12.15 29.23
CA ALA A 504 1.72 -12.97 30.15
C ALA A 504 1.27 -12.77 31.61
N GLU A 505 1.02 -11.53 32.03
CA GLU A 505 0.56 -11.21 33.39
C GLU A 505 -0.89 -11.61 33.63
N THR A 506 -1.77 -11.48 32.64
CA THR A 506 -3.19 -11.87 32.77
C THR A 506 -3.41 -13.38 32.62
N GLY A 507 -2.43 -14.12 32.09
CA GLY A 507 -2.60 -15.53 31.72
C GLY A 507 -3.61 -15.76 30.58
N SER A 508 -4.07 -14.68 29.92
CA SER A 508 -5.05 -14.73 28.84
C SER A 508 -4.37 -14.45 27.49
N SER A 509 -4.60 -15.33 26.51
CA SER A 509 -4.19 -15.07 25.12
C SER A 509 -5.12 -14.11 24.38
N ASP A 510 -6.30 -13.85 24.94
CA ASP A 510 -7.41 -13.10 24.34
C ASP A 510 -7.71 -11.81 25.11
N VAL A 511 -6.67 -11.00 25.33
CA VAL A 511 -6.83 -9.70 25.98
C VAL A 511 -7.53 -8.73 25.03
N SER A 512 -8.78 -8.41 25.32
CA SER A 512 -9.51 -7.32 24.68
C SER A 512 -9.11 -6.00 25.35
N VAL A 513 -8.72 -4.99 24.58
CA VAL A 513 -8.22 -3.71 25.09
C VAL A 513 -9.19 -2.56 24.81
N GLY A 514 -9.65 -1.90 25.85
CA GLY A 514 -10.39 -0.64 25.78
C GLY A 514 -9.45 0.56 25.89
N PHE A 515 -9.54 1.52 24.96
CA PHE A 515 -8.81 2.78 25.05
C PHE A 515 -9.64 3.83 25.76
N MET A 516 -9.06 4.48 26.79
CA MET A 516 -9.60 5.71 27.32
C MET A 516 -9.08 6.88 26.49
N LEU A 517 -9.97 7.50 25.70
CA LEU A 517 -9.64 8.74 24.98
C LEU A 517 -9.80 9.95 25.92
N PRO A 518 -8.82 10.86 25.99
CA PRO A 518 -8.93 12.02 26.85
C PRO A 518 -9.98 13.05 26.36
N GLY A 519 -10.76 13.60 27.29
CA GLY A 519 -11.52 14.86 27.12
C GLY A 519 -13.03 14.73 26.90
N ARG A 520 -13.71 15.89 26.99
CA ARG A 520 -15.18 16.10 26.85
C ARG A 520 -15.81 15.47 25.58
N ASN A 521 -15.00 15.23 24.55
CA ASN A 521 -15.46 14.66 23.27
C ASN A 521 -15.53 13.13 23.27
N GLY A 522 -14.86 12.45 24.22
CA GLY A 522 -14.98 10.99 24.38
C GLY A 522 -16.40 10.60 24.81
N ASP A 523 -16.93 11.32 25.78
CA ASP A 523 -18.32 11.17 26.24
C ASP A 523 -19.33 11.51 25.15
N GLU A 524 -19.09 12.56 24.35
CA GLU A 524 -19.95 12.91 23.20
C GLU A 524 -19.91 11.87 22.08
N ALA A 525 -18.72 11.35 21.73
CA ALA A 525 -18.57 10.32 20.70
C ALA A 525 -19.27 9.02 21.11
N LEU A 526 -19.20 8.66 22.39
CA LEU A 526 -19.86 7.47 22.95
C LEU A 526 -21.37 7.63 23.05
N ASN A 527 -21.84 8.79 23.51
CA ASN A 527 -23.26 9.11 23.55
C ASN A 527 -23.87 9.17 22.14
N ARG A 528 -23.13 9.72 21.17
CA ARG A 528 -23.54 9.70 19.76
C ARG A 528 -23.59 8.27 19.21
N ALA A 529 -22.59 7.43 19.48
CA ALA A 529 -22.59 6.03 19.06
C ALA A 529 -23.77 5.23 19.67
N ALA A 530 -24.11 5.50 20.94
CA ALA A 530 -25.30 4.92 21.57
C ALA A 530 -26.61 5.42 20.93
N GLN A 531 -26.70 6.71 20.62
CA GLN A 531 -27.86 7.30 19.91
C GLN A 531 -28.01 6.79 18.47
N GLU A 532 -26.89 6.50 17.81
CA GLU A 532 -26.85 5.91 16.46
C GLU A 532 -27.08 4.39 16.46
N GLY A 533 -27.32 3.79 17.63
CA GLY A 533 -27.61 2.35 17.76
C GLY A 533 -26.40 1.45 17.50
N LEU A 534 -25.19 2.01 17.53
CA LEU A 534 -23.93 1.27 17.36
C LEU A 534 -23.55 0.50 18.64
N ILE A 535 -24.27 0.74 19.74
CA ILE A 535 -24.10 0.10 21.05
C ILE A 535 -25.49 -0.32 21.56
N GLN A 536 -25.61 -1.47 22.23
CA GLN A 536 -26.93 -2.03 22.58
C GLN A 536 -27.65 -1.23 23.69
N PRO A 537 -29.00 -1.11 23.63
CA PRO A 537 -29.78 -0.40 24.65
C PRO A 537 -29.78 -1.19 25.98
N GLY A 538 -29.19 -0.62 27.03
CA GLY A 538 -29.11 -1.25 28.36
C GLY A 538 -27.81 -0.97 29.10
N TRP A 539 -26.77 -0.53 28.39
CA TRP A 539 -25.50 -0.13 29.00
C TRP A 539 -25.65 1.20 29.76
N LYS A 540 -25.66 1.13 31.09
CA LYS A 540 -25.61 2.31 31.96
C LYS A 540 -24.15 2.68 32.18
N PHE A 541 -23.65 3.63 31.39
CA PHE A 541 -22.31 4.18 31.55
C PHE A 541 -22.21 5.02 32.83
N ARG A 542 -21.74 4.40 33.92
CA ARG A 542 -21.13 5.12 35.06
C ARG A 542 -19.63 4.86 34.99
N ARG A 543 -18.85 5.87 34.60
CA ARG A 543 -17.38 5.84 34.47
C ARG A 543 -16.88 4.69 33.57
N ALA A 544 -16.58 5.07 32.34
CA ALA A 544 -16.24 4.21 31.22
C ALA A 544 -15.18 3.14 31.50
N VAL A 545 -15.58 1.87 31.44
CA VAL A 545 -14.73 0.76 30.96
C VAL A 545 -15.65 -0.27 30.29
N PHE A 546 -15.25 -0.77 29.11
CA PHE A 546 -16.00 -1.73 28.29
C PHE A 546 -15.80 -3.18 28.78
N ASP A 547 -16.49 -4.16 28.16
CA ASP A 547 -16.28 -5.63 28.26
C ASP A 547 -14.84 -6.11 27.90
N SER A 548 -13.86 -5.20 27.91
CA SER A 548 -12.44 -5.45 27.73
C SER A 548 -11.83 -5.90 29.06
N GLN A 549 -11.10 -7.03 29.04
CA GLN A 549 -10.28 -7.49 30.18
C GLN A 549 -9.23 -6.45 30.60
N VAL A 550 -8.90 -5.50 29.71
CA VAL A 550 -7.85 -4.50 29.93
C VAL A 550 -8.29 -3.11 29.44
N ALA A 551 -8.09 -2.09 30.27
CA ALA A 551 -8.24 -0.68 29.93
C ALA A 551 -6.88 0.02 29.84
N ILE A 552 -6.65 0.83 28.81
CA ILE A 552 -5.39 1.55 28.59
C ILE A 552 -5.63 3.06 28.55
N LEU A 553 -4.90 3.76 29.41
CA LEU A 553 -4.72 5.20 29.37
C LEU A 553 -3.36 5.50 28.73
N ALA A 554 -3.35 6.05 27.51
CA ALA A 554 -2.13 6.54 26.88
C ALA A 554 -1.65 7.80 27.63
N HIS A 555 -0.38 7.83 28.05
CA HIS A 555 0.20 9.02 28.66
C HIS A 555 0.55 10.04 27.57
N ASP A 556 0.06 11.27 27.73
CA ASP A 556 0.54 12.44 26.98
C ASP A 556 1.03 13.46 28.01
N ASP A 557 2.32 13.35 28.34
CA ASP A 557 3.00 14.05 29.45
C ASP A 557 2.96 15.59 29.38
N LEU A 558 2.36 16.15 28.34
CA LEU A 558 2.31 17.59 28.05
C LEU A 558 0.88 18.16 27.92
N ASP A 559 -0.18 17.34 27.98
CA ASP A 559 -1.56 17.86 28.06
C ASP A 559 -1.91 18.12 29.54
N PRO A 560 -2.16 19.36 29.99
CA PRO A 560 -2.55 19.62 31.38
C PRO A 560 -3.87 18.93 31.79
N ARG A 561 -4.70 18.48 30.82
CA ARG A 561 -5.89 17.64 31.07
C ARG A 561 -5.55 16.17 31.26
N TYR A 562 -4.33 15.76 30.87
CA TYR A 562 -3.82 14.42 31.12
C TYR A 562 -3.73 14.16 32.62
N GLU A 563 -3.21 15.11 33.40
CA GLU A 563 -3.12 14.96 34.85
C GLU A 563 -4.50 14.75 35.48
N GLU A 564 -5.54 15.44 34.98
CA GLU A 564 -6.92 15.23 35.40
C GLU A 564 -7.47 13.86 34.95
N ALA A 565 -7.26 13.46 33.70
CA ALA A 565 -7.70 12.18 33.16
C ALA A 565 -7.00 10.99 33.85
N ALA A 566 -5.71 11.10 34.09
CA ALA A 566 -4.89 10.16 34.86
C ALA A 566 -5.39 10.09 36.30
N ASN A 567 -5.58 11.22 36.98
CA ASN A 567 -6.13 11.23 38.33
C ASN A 567 -7.55 10.66 38.40
N ASN A 568 -8.36 10.80 37.35
CA ASN A 568 -9.70 10.20 37.28
C ASN A 568 -9.64 8.70 36.99
N PHE A 569 -8.73 8.27 36.12
CA PHE A 569 -8.45 6.86 35.86
C PHE A 569 -7.94 6.18 37.13
N PHE A 570 -6.87 6.68 37.74
CA PHE A 570 -6.32 6.14 38.98
C PHE A 570 -7.34 6.15 40.12
N ARG A 571 -8.17 7.19 40.27
CA ARG A 571 -9.27 7.19 41.26
C ARG A 571 -10.33 6.12 40.98
N THR A 572 -10.66 5.89 39.72
CA THR A 572 -11.63 4.87 39.31
C THR A 572 -11.07 3.47 39.55
N VAL A 573 -9.80 3.25 39.22
CA VAL A 573 -9.16 1.96 39.45
C VAL A 573 -8.92 1.72 40.95
N GLN A 574 -8.51 2.74 41.71
CA GLN A 574 -8.37 2.64 43.17
C GLN A 574 -9.70 2.39 43.89
N SER A 575 -10.84 2.75 43.30
CA SER A 575 -12.16 2.42 43.85
C SER A 575 -12.61 0.98 43.59
N GLU A 576 -11.89 0.24 42.75
CA GLU A 576 -12.18 -1.14 42.35
C GLU A 576 -10.98 -2.02 42.76
N PRO A 577 -10.90 -2.48 44.03
CA PRO A 577 -9.70 -3.10 44.61
C PRO A 577 -9.28 -4.42 43.94
N GLU A 578 -10.15 -4.97 43.09
CA GLU A 578 -9.91 -6.16 42.29
C GLU A 578 -9.24 -5.89 40.94
N MET A 579 -9.10 -4.62 40.54
CA MET A 579 -8.34 -4.23 39.35
C MET A 579 -6.83 -4.17 39.61
N THR A 580 -6.03 -4.75 38.72
CA THR A 580 -4.56 -4.68 38.79
C THR A 580 -4.03 -3.60 37.86
N VAL A 581 -3.27 -2.63 38.37
CA VAL A 581 -2.68 -1.55 37.57
C VAL A 581 -1.24 -1.85 37.22
N ILE A 582 -0.91 -1.80 35.93
CA ILE A 582 0.45 -1.89 35.42
C ILE A 582 0.77 -0.58 34.71
N THR A 583 1.82 0.11 35.17
CA THR A 583 2.33 1.31 34.49
C THR A 583 3.62 0.96 33.79
N TYR A 584 3.66 1.19 32.47
CA TYR A 584 4.85 0.91 31.68
C TYR A 584 5.64 2.20 31.48
N GLU A 585 6.93 2.17 31.81
CA GLU A 585 7.81 3.33 31.77
C GLU A 585 9.00 3.13 30.82
N ARG A 586 9.44 4.18 30.12
CA ARG A 586 10.71 4.21 29.39
C ARG A 586 11.57 5.36 29.87
N GLY A 587 12.63 5.04 30.60
CA GLY A 587 13.55 6.05 31.13
C GLY A 587 12.89 7.01 32.12
N ALA A 588 12.11 6.48 33.07
CA ALA A 588 11.32 7.20 34.09
C ALA A 588 10.14 8.04 33.56
N VAL A 589 9.78 7.88 32.28
CA VAL A 589 8.58 8.49 31.70
C VAL A 589 7.53 7.39 31.51
N PRO A 590 6.36 7.47 32.17
CA PRO A 590 5.27 6.54 31.93
C PRO A 590 4.72 6.73 30.51
N ILE A 591 4.60 5.64 29.75
CA ILE A 591 4.15 5.65 28.35
C ILE A 591 2.65 5.36 28.27
N PHE A 592 2.15 4.44 29.10
CA PHE A 592 0.73 4.14 29.25
C PHE A 592 0.49 3.44 30.60
N THR A 593 -0.72 3.57 31.14
CA THR A 593 -1.17 2.81 32.30
C THR A 593 -2.28 1.86 31.88
N VAL A 594 -2.12 0.61 32.27
CA VAL A 594 -3.04 -0.50 32.04
C VAL A 594 -3.76 -0.79 33.35
N ALA A 595 -5.08 -0.92 33.31
CA ALA A 595 -5.85 -1.56 34.38
C ALA A 595 -6.40 -2.89 33.86
N ILE A 596 -6.01 -3.99 34.50
CA ILE A 596 -6.57 -5.31 34.30
C ILE A 596 -7.85 -5.41 35.12
N ILE A 597 -8.94 -5.79 34.47
CA ILE A 597 -10.24 -6.04 35.07
C ILE A 597 -10.41 -7.55 35.15
N PRO A 598 -10.62 -8.11 36.36
CA PRO A 598 -10.74 -9.55 36.56
C PRO A 598 -11.98 -10.18 35.93
#